data_AF-A0A2M7F3I9-F1
#
_entry.id   AF-A0A2M7F3I9-F1
#
_cell.length_a   1.000
_cell.length_b   1.000
_cell.length_c   1.000
_cell.angle_alpha   90.00
_cell.angle_beta   90.00
_cell.angle_gamma   90.00
#
_symmetry.space_group_name_H-M   'P 1'
#
loop_
_entity.id
_entity.type
_entity.pdbx_description
1 polymer ?
#
loop_
_entity_poly.entity_id
_entity_poly.type
_entity_poly.pdbx_seq_one_letter_code
_entity_poly.pdbx_strand_id
1 'polypeptide(L)'
;MITGIVDDPNTQDLDGKDYLNGGGGNDLIIAGRGDVVSTGSGRDSIIFGDWQADGDEVQVFDFSNSEDRLAVLYDDSDGQHPVVSFEPDEEEDSYRHLLVDGVRIAVLANAGELSPDDVTLVPQSSIGARPGL
;
A
#
# COMPACT_ATOMS: atom_id res chain seq x y z
N MET A 1 20.25 3.21 -0.42
CA MET A 1 19.49 4.39 0.05
C MET A 1 18.78 4.94 -1.17
N ILE A 2 17.54 4.54 -1.36
CA ILE A 2 16.64 5.16 -2.33
C ILE A 2 15.57 5.80 -1.45
N THR A 3 15.57 7.12 -1.42
CA THR A 3 14.60 7.94 -0.70
C THR A 3 13.72 8.56 -1.78
N GLY A 4 12.49 8.08 -1.91
CA GLY A 4 11.42 8.72 -2.66
C GLY A 4 10.42 9.27 -1.67
N ILE A 5 10.65 10.48 -1.18
CA ILE A 5 9.63 11.34 -0.58
C ILE A 5 9.99 12.77 -0.98
N VAL A 6 9.28 13.31 -1.96
CA VAL A 6 9.20 14.76 -2.14
C VAL A 6 7.95 15.18 -1.38
N ASP A 7 8.16 15.57 -0.13
CA ASP A 7 7.10 16.07 0.76
C ASP A 7 6.83 17.54 0.40
N ASP A 8 5.98 17.78 -0.62
CA ASP A 8 5.42 19.10 -0.91
C ASP A 8 3.94 19.13 -0.50
N PRO A 9 3.58 19.85 0.58
CA PRO A 9 2.24 19.87 1.16
C PRO A 9 1.19 20.64 0.33
N ASN A 10 1.53 21.10 -0.89
CA ASN A 10 0.58 21.75 -1.81
C ASN A 10 0.41 21.04 -3.17
N THR A 11 1.12 19.94 -3.41
CA THR A 11 0.85 19.07 -4.56
C THR A 11 -0.24 18.08 -4.15
N GLN A 12 -1.42 18.20 -4.76
CA GLN A 12 -2.12 16.98 -5.14
C GLN A 12 -1.08 16.11 -5.87
N ASP A 13 -1.02 14.83 -5.55
CA ASP A 13 -0.25 13.83 -6.30
C ASP A 13 -0.61 14.00 -7.80
N LEU A 14 0.25 14.74 -8.49
CA LEU A 14 0.27 15.00 -9.94
C LEU A 14 1.34 14.12 -10.59
N ASP A 15 1.97 13.28 -9.79
CA ASP A 15 2.96 12.29 -10.08
C ASP A 15 2.24 11.29 -10.97
N GLY A 16 2.63 11.21 -12.24
CA GLY A 16 2.22 10.07 -13.03
C GLY A 16 2.82 8.80 -12.41
N LYS A 17 2.22 7.63 -12.69
CA LYS A 17 2.74 6.29 -12.40
C LYS A 17 4.26 6.25 -12.17
N ASP A 18 4.68 5.99 -10.94
CA ASP A 18 6.07 5.70 -10.60
C ASP A 18 6.37 4.19 -10.63
N TYR A 19 7.65 3.85 -10.71
CA TYR A 19 8.14 2.47 -10.65
C TYR A 19 9.02 2.29 -9.42
N LEU A 20 8.48 1.69 -8.37
CA LEU A 20 9.13 1.46 -7.09
C LEU A 20 9.72 0.04 -7.05
N ASN A 21 11.01 -0.06 -6.70
CA ASN A 21 11.72 -1.35 -6.64
C ASN A 21 12.47 -1.46 -5.32
N GLY A 22 12.06 -2.39 -4.43
CA GLY A 22 12.73 -2.63 -3.15
C GLY A 22 14.09 -3.31 -3.34
N GLY A 23 14.15 -4.26 -4.27
CA GLY A 23 15.39 -4.88 -4.70
C GLY A 23 15.78 -6.04 -3.80
N GLY A 24 16.65 -5.82 -2.82
CA GLY A 24 17.08 -6.90 -1.94
C GLY A 24 17.32 -6.40 -0.53
N GLY A 25 16.76 -7.09 0.45
CA GLY A 25 16.76 -6.64 1.84
C GLY A 25 15.36 -6.76 2.43
N ASN A 26 15.13 -6.09 3.55
CA ASN A 26 13.78 -5.90 4.06
C ASN A 26 13.49 -4.41 3.90
N ASP A 27 12.68 -4.08 2.91
CA ASP A 27 12.43 -2.72 2.47
C ASP A 27 11.07 -2.22 2.94
N LEU A 28 10.96 -0.89 3.08
CA LEU A 28 9.70 -0.21 3.32
C LEU A 28 9.36 0.59 2.06
N ILE A 29 8.26 0.23 1.43
CA ILE A 29 7.78 0.83 0.18
C ILE A 29 6.49 1.57 0.48
N ILE A 30 6.44 2.85 0.16
CA ILE A 30 5.24 3.67 0.27
C ILE A 30 4.78 3.91 -1.16
N ALA A 31 3.65 3.32 -1.53
CA ALA A 31 3.14 3.39 -2.89
C ALA A 31 2.15 4.56 -3.03
N GLY A 32 2.40 5.42 -4.01
CA GLY A 32 1.50 6.45 -4.48
C GLY A 32 0.48 5.91 -5.47
N ARG A 33 -0.47 6.74 -5.88
CA ARG A 33 -1.57 6.30 -6.74
C ARG A 33 -1.07 5.92 -8.13
N GLY A 34 -1.53 4.79 -8.67
CA GLY A 34 -1.16 4.31 -10.00
C GLY A 34 0.27 3.80 -10.12
N ASP A 35 1.00 3.71 -9.00
CA ASP A 35 2.37 3.22 -8.96
C ASP A 35 2.46 1.75 -9.33
N VAL A 36 3.63 1.40 -9.83
CA VAL A 36 4.04 0.03 -10.12
C VAL A 36 5.13 -0.36 -9.14
N VAL A 37 4.91 -1.42 -8.39
CA VAL A 37 5.77 -1.87 -7.30
C VAL A 37 6.34 -3.26 -7.62
N SER A 38 7.65 -3.40 -7.43
CA SER A 38 8.35 -4.66 -7.23
C SER A 38 8.99 -4.66 -5.84
N THR A 39 8.60 -5.60 -4.98
CA THR A 39 9.16 -5.74 -3.62
C THR A 39 10.60 -6.23 -3.71
N GLY A 40 10.85 -7.23 -4.56
CA GLY A 40 12.15 -7.85 -4.71
C GLY A 40 12.33 -9.00 -3.72
N SER A 41 13.53 -9.14 -3.17
CA SER A 41 13.88 -10.25 -2.28
C SER A 41 13.97 -9.82 -0.83
N GLY A 42 13.27 -10.54 0.03
CA GLY A 42 13.32 -10.40 1.47
C GLY A 42 11.94 -10.05 2.01
N ARG A 43 11.87 -9.50 3.22
CA ARG A 43 10.59 -9.31 3.92
C ARG A 43 10.20 -7.85 3.86
N ASP A 44 9.48 -7.51 2.81
CA ASP A 44 9.17 -6.12 2.51
C ASP A 44 7.85 -5.69 3.15
N SER A 45 7.67 -4.38 3.30
CA SER A 45 6.44 -3.80 3.84
C SER A 45 5.96 -2.72 2.90
N ILE A 46 4.76 -2.92 2.36
CA ILE A 46 4.11 -2.02 1.42
C ILE A 46 3.05 -1.22 2.16
N ILE A 47 3.16 0.10 2.13
CA ILE A 47 2.21 1.03 2.73
C ILE A 47 1.39 1.68 1.61
N PHE A 48 0.08 1.54 1.73
CA PHE A 48 -0.92 2.27 0.95
C PHE A 48 -1.49 3.40 1.81
N GLY A 49 -1.84 4.54 1.21
CA GLY A 49 -2.36 5.72 1.90
C GLY A 49 -3.76 6.12 1.45
N ASP A 50 -4.46 6.84 2.33
CA ASP A 50 -5.84 7.33 2.15
C ASP A 50 -6.09 8.20 0.90
N TRP A 51 -5.02 8.74 0.29
CA TRP A 51 -5.13 9.52 -0.95
C TRP A 51 -5.41 8.68 -2.21
N GLN A 52 -5.61 7.37 -2.08
CA GLN A 52 -5.75 6.42 -3.19
C GLN A 52 -7.21 6.11 -3.57
N ALA A 53 -8.20 6.69 -2.88
CA ALA A 53 -9.61 6.40 -3.09
C ALA A 53 -10.20 6.95 -4.42
N ASP A 54 -9.47 7.80 -5.15
CA ASP A 54 -9.89 8.32 -6.46
C ASP A 54 -8.75 8.20 -7.51
N GLY A 55 -8.72 7.09 -8.27
CA GLY A 55 -7.92 6.94 -9.49
C GLY A 55 -7.36 5.53 -9.73
N ASP A 56 -6.19 5.44 -10.36
CA ASP A 56 -5.57 4.17 -10.76
C ASP A 56 -5.02 3.40 -9.55
N GLU A 57 -5.30 2.10 -9.48
CA GLU A 57 -4.79 1.18 -8.46
C GLU A 57 -3.27 1.07 -8.50
N VAL A 58 -2.65 0.89 -7.33
CA VAL A 58 -1.26 0.44 -7.22
C VAL A 58 -1.13 -0.97 -7.78
N GLN A 59 -0.14 -1.21 -8.63
CA GLN A 59 0.14 -2.53 -9.19
C GLN A 59 1.36 -3.14 -8.52
N VAL A 60 1.19 -4.21 -7.73
CA VAL A 60 2.30 -4.94 -7.09
C VAL A 60 2.53 -6.25 -7.84
N PHE A 61 3.70 -6.41 -8.46
CA PHE A 61 3.94 -7.50 -9.41
C PHE A 61 4.45 -8.82 -8.82
N ASP A 62 5.15 -8.78 -7.70
CA ASP A 62 5.91 -9.90 -7.14
C ASP A 62 5.61 -10.13 -5.64
N PHE A 63 4.40 -9.75 -5.21
CA PHE A 63 3.98 -9.90 -3.83
C PHE A 63 4.05 -11.36 -3.35
N SER A 64 4.62 -11.56 -2.15
CA SER A 64 4.75 -12.86 -1.50
C SER A 64 4.02 -12.87 -0.16
N ASN A 65 2.88 -13.58 -0.06
CA ASN A 65 2.14 -13.73 1.21
C ASN A 65 2.99 -14.27 2.38
N SER A 66 4.10 -14.97 2.10
CA SER A 66 4.98 -15.53 3.12
C SER A 66 6.09 -14.58 3.60
N GLU A 67 6.43 -13.57 2.81
CA GLU A 67 7.58 -12.71 3.07
C GLU A 67 7.16 -11.26 3.31
N ASP A 68 6.25 -10.76 2.48
CA ASP A 68 5.82 -9.38 2.43
C ASP A 68 4.64 -9.09 3.34
N ARG A 69 4.45 -7.81 3.65
CA ARG A 69 3.36 -7.32 4.48
C ARG A 69 2.69 -6.11 3.86
N LEU A 70 1.38 -6.03 4.06
CA LEU A 70 0.55 -4.93 3.60
C LEU A 70 0.16 -4.07 4.80
N ALA A 71 0.22 -2.76 4.63
CA ALA A 71 -0.29 -1.82 5.59
C ALA A 71 -1.07 -0.71 4.90
N VAL A 72 -2.17 -0.27 5.54
CA VAL A 72 -2.97 0.86 5.08
C VAL A 72 -2.86 1.97 6.11
N LEU A 73 -2.33 3.10 5.67
CA LEU A 73 -2.27 4.34 6.42
C LEU A 73 -3.56 5.13 6.22
N TYR A 74 -4.29 5.37 7.30
CA TYR A 74 -5.58 6.06 7.27
C TYR A 74 -5.61 7.26 8.22
N ASP A 75 -6.39 8.29 7.87
CA ASP A 75 -6.66 9.43 8.76
C ASP A 75 -7.67 9.00 9.84
N ASP A 76 -7.24 9.04 11.10
CA ASP A 76 -8.07 8.70 12.27
C ASP A 76 -8.67 9.93 12.97
N SER A 77 -8.55 11.12 12.37
CA SER A 77 -8.98 12.39 12.97
C SER A 77 -10.48 12.49 13.22
N ASP A 78 -11.29 11.78 12.44
CA ASP A 78 -12.74 11.71 12.59
C ASP A 78 -13.22 10.48 13.39
N GLY A 79 -12.27 9.63 13.83
CA GLY A 79 -12.52 8.42 14.60
C GLY A 79 -13.14 7.27 13.80
N GLN A 80 -13.22 7.35 12.47
CA GLN A 80 -13.59 6.21 11.63
C GLN A 80 -12.40 5.30 11.39
N HIS A 81 -12.71 4.01 11.27
CA HIS A 81 -11.74 2.99 10.90
C HIS A 81 -12.12 2.48 9.52
N PRO A 82 -11.16 2.40 8.58
CA PRO A 82 -11.43 1.90 7.25
C PRO A 82 -11.83 0.42 7.30
N VAL A 83 -12.74 0.03 6.41
CA VAL A 83 -13.08 -1.38 6.18
C VAL A 83 -12.19 -1.91 5.07
N VAL A 84 -11.28 -2.82 5.43
CA VAL A 84 -10.44 -3.53 4.45
C VAL A 84 -11.11 -4.81 3.98
N SER A 85 -11.08 -5.04 2.68
CA SER A 85 -11.51 -6.30 2.07
C SER A 85 -10.66 -6.67 0.86
N PHE A 86 -10.76 -7.92 0.42
CA PHE A 86 -10.14 -8.40 -0.80
C PHE A 86 -11.19 -8.98 -1.74
N GLU A 87 -10.96 -8.83 -3.04
CA GLU A 87 -11.72 -9.54 -4.08
C GLU A 87 -10.77 -10.16 -5.11
N PRO A 88 -11.16 -11.27 -5.75
CA PRO A 88 -10.41 -11.82 -6.87
C PRO A 88 -10.48 -10.87 -8.07
N ASP A 89 -9.42 -10.87 -8.87
CA ASP A 89 -9.47 -10.25 -10.18
C ASP A 89 -10.42 -11.00 -11.12
N GLU A 90 -10.98 -10.29 -12.09
CA GLU A 90 -12.00 -10.80 -13.01
C GLU A 90 -11.40 -11.63 -14.16
N GLU A 91 -10.14 -11.39 -14.50
CA GLU A 91 -9.43 -12.02 -15.62
C GLU A 91 -8.32 -12.96 -15.15
N GLU A 92 -7.65 -12.64 -14.04
CA GLU A 92 -6.48 -13.36 -13.52
C GLU A 92 -6.70 -13.91 -12.11
N ASP A 93 -6.99 -15.21 -11.98
CA ASP A 93 -7.27 -15.88 -10.69
C ASP A 93 -6.15 -15.75 -9.63
N SER A 94 -4.92 -15.45 -10.07
CA SER A 94 -3.76 -15.26 -9.20
C SER A 94 -3.61 -13.83 -8.67
N TYR A 95 -4.48 -12.92 -9.11
CA TYR A 95 -4.47 -11.52 -8.73
C TYR A 95 -5.56 -11.28 -7.67
N ARG A 96 -5.29 -10.34 -6.79
CA ARG A 96 -6.21 -9.91 -5.74
C ARG A 96 -6.25 -8.41 -5.68
N HIS A 97 -7.46 -7.86 -5.66
CA HIS A 97 -7.69 -6.44 -5.41
C HIS A 97 -7.83 -6.22 -3.90
N LEU A 98 -7.06 -5.28 -3.38
CA LEU A 98 -7.19 -4.73 -2.03
C LEU A 98 -8.15 -3.55 -2.08
N LEU A 99 -9.17 -3.61 -1.24
CA LEU A 99 -10.19 -2.57 -1.13
C LEU A 99 -10.16 -1.93 0.25
N VAL A 100 -10.38 -0.62 0.27
CA VAL A 100 -10.61 0.20 1.46
C VAL A 100 -11.95 0.89 1.30
N ASP A 101 -12.87 0.64 2.23
CA ASP A 101 -14.24 1.17 2.22
C ASP A 101 -15.01 0.90 0.91
N GLY A 102 -14.72 -0.26 0.29
CA GLY A 102 -15.31 -0.70 -0.96
C GLY A 102 -14.69 -0.09 -2.22
N VAL A 103 -13.60 0.67 -2.09
CA VAL A 103 -12.82 1.22 -3.20
C VAL A 103 -11.55 0.41 -3.39
N ARG A 104 -11.27 -0.03 -4.62
CA ARG A 104 -10.01 -0.70 -4.96
C ARG A 104 -8.86 0.30 -4.91
N ILE A 105 -7.82 -0.03 -4.14
CA ILE A 105 -6.63 0.83 -3.98
C ILE A 105 -5.37 0.17 -4.56
N ALA A 106 -5.34 -1.15 -4.65
CA ALA A 106 -4.20 -1.89 -5.17
C ALA A 106 -4.63 -3.24 -5.76
N VAL A 107 -3.88 -3.67 -6.78
CA VAL A 107 -3.91 -5.04 -7.32
C VAL A 107 -2.59 -5.73 -7.01
N LEU A 108 -2.68 -6.91 -6.43
CA LEU A 108 -1.56 -7.74 -6.00
C LEU A 108 -1.47 -8.96 -6.91
N ALA A 109 -0.40 -9.04 -7.71
CA ALA A 109 -0.10 -10.22 -8.50
C ALA A 109 0.55 -11.30 -7.63
N ASN A 110 0.28 -12.57 -7.96
CA ASN A 110 0.73 -13.74 -7.21
C ASN A 110 0.23 -13.80 -5.75
N ALA A 111 -0.83 -13.04 -5.45
CA ALA A 111 -1.47 -13.09 -4.17
C ALA A 111 -2.24 -14.41 -4.01
N GLY A 112 -1.88 -15.16 -2.97
CA GLY A 112 -2.63 -16.34 -2.55
C GLY A 112 -3.97 -15.98 -1.93
N GLU A 113 -4.50 -16.85 -1.07
CA GLU A 113 -5.61 -16.45 -0.20
C GLU A 113 -5.12 -15.35 0.76
N LEU A 114 -5.78 -14.20 0.69
CA LEU A 114 -5.57 -13.06 1.58
C LEU A 114 -6.88 -12.75 2.30
N SER A 115 -6.74 -12.31 3.54
CA SER A 115 -7.82 -11.90 4.40
C SER A 115 -7.54 -10.50 4.96
N PRO A 116 -8.57 -9.77 5.41
CA PRO A 116 -8.36 -8.47 6.05
C PRO A 116 -7.37 -8.50 7.23
N ASP A 117 -7.24 -9.65 7.91
CA ASP A 117 -6.30 -9.84 9.02
C ASP A 117 -4.82 -9.81 8.58
N ASP A 118 -4.54 -9.97 7.29
CA ASP A 118 -3.20 -9.88 6.70
C ASP A 118 -2.76 -8.43 6.45
N VAL A 119 -3.68 -7.47 6.63
CA VAL A 119 -3.43 -6.04 6.42
C VAL A 119 -3.35 -5.32 7.76
N THR A 120 -2.24 -4.61 7.98
CA THR A 120 -2.09 -3.77 9.17
C THR A 120 -2.68 -2.39 8.93
N LEU A 121 -3.70 -2.01 9.70
CA LEU A 121 -4.21 -0.64 9.71
C LEU A 121 -3.32 0.24 10.59
N VAL A 122 -2.82 1.34 10.03
CA VAL A 122 -1.95 2.29 10.72
C VAL A 122 -2.66 3.65 10.77
N PRO A 123 -3.03 4.15 11.96
CA PRO A 123 -3.60 5.49 12.08
C PRO A 123 -2.51 6.55 11.89
N GLN A 124 -2.79 7.61 11.12
CA GLN A 124 -1.84 8.71 10.90
C GLN A 124 -1.41 9.38 12.21
N SER A 125 -2.28 9.46 13.21
CA SER A 125 -1.92 9.97 14.54
C SER A 125 -0.78 9.21 15.21
N SER A 126 -0.58 7.92 14.87
CA SER A 126 0.51 7.11 15.40
C SER A 126 1.88 7.46 14.79
N ILE A 127 1.90 8.06 13.61
CA ILE A 127 3.14 8.47 12.91
C ILE A 127 3.66 9.80 13.47
N GLY A 128 2.77 10.68 13.95
CA GLY A 128 3.10 11.96 14.58
C GLY A 128 3.42 11.90 16.08
N ALA A 129 3.06 10.80 16.76
CA ALA A 129 3.42 10.59 18.15
C ALA A 129 4.87 10.09 18.27
N ARG A 130 5.84 11.00 18.17
CA ARG A 130 7.14 10.81 18.83
C ARG A 130 7.00 11.24 20.29
N PRO A 131 6.96 10.31 21.27
CA PRO A 131 7.18 10.67 22.66
C PRO A 131 8.68 10.85 22.86
N GLY A 132 9.12 12.10 23.03
CA GLY A 132 10.40 12.43 23.67
C GLY A 132 11.62 12.56 22.76
N LEU A 133 11.95 13.80 22.41
CA LEU A 133 13.29 14.34 22.67
C LEU A 133 13.16 15.42 23.75
#